data_AF-A0AA43FNQ2-F1
#
_entry.id   AF-A0AA43FNQ2-F1
#
_cell.length_a   1.000
_cell.length_b   1.000
_cell.length_c   1.000
_cell.angle_alpha   90.00
_cell.angle_beta   90.00
_cell.angle_gamma   90.00
#
_symmetry.space_group_name_H-M   'P 1'
#
loop_
_entity.id
_entity.type
_entity.pdbx_description
1 polymer ?
#
loop_
_entity_poly.entity_id
_entity_poly.type
_entity_poly.pdbx_seq_one_letter_code
_entity_poly.pdbx_strand_id
1 'polypeptide(L)'
;VESLGLGKSVIFTGYSTNPALPLADLDVYVIPTDNETFGMSALEAMAMEAPVVGADNGGLPEVLDHGACGLLANPRDPASLAQAVIRYLSDEDLRKTMSRKGREKAQRLYDRVKSMDRLEKIYQDTLSES
;
A
#
# COMPACT_ATOMS: atom_id res chain seq x y z
N VAL A 1 -21.59 -10.02 5.39
CA VAL A 1 -21.04 -10.10 6.76
C VAL A 1 -21.97 -10.86 7.69
N GLU A 2 -23.26 -10.50 7.76
CA GLU A 2 -24.25 -11.21 8.59
C GLU A 2 -24.42 -12.68 8.19
N SER A 3 -24.55 -12.97 6.89
CA SER A 3 -24.64 -14.34 6.35
C SER A 3 -23.39 -15.21 6.61
N LEU A 4 -22.26 -14.58 6.93
CA LEU A 4 -20.99 -15.26 7.26
C LEU A 4 -20.72 -15.29 8.77
N GLY A 5 -21.64 -14.76 9.61
CA GLY A 5 -21.46 -14.70 11.06
C GLY A 5 -20.37 -13.74 11.55
N LEU A 6 -19.86 -12.86 10.68
CA LEU A 6 -18.70 -12.00 10.96
C LEU A 6 -19.06 -10.63 11.56
N GLY A 7 -20.31 -10.42 11.98
CA GLY A 7 -20.81 -9.11 12.42
C GLY A 7 -20.06 -8.50 13.63
N LYS A 8 -19.43 -9.34 14.46
CA LYS A 8 -18.61 -8.88 15.60
C LYS A 8 -17.14 -8.62 15.25
N SER A 9 -16.72 -9.01 14.05
CA SER A 9 -15.32 -8.96 13.59
C SER A 9 -15.08 -7.91 12.51
N VAL A 10 -16.14 -7.28 12.00
CA VAL A 10 -16.07 -6.27 10.93
C VAL A 10 -16.69 -4.98 11.43
N ILE A 11 -15.92 -3.89 11.39
CA ILE A 11 -16.38 -2.54 11.70
C ILE A 11 -16.43 -1.75 10.39
N PHE A 12 -17.61 -1.28 10.01
CA PHE A 12 -17.78 -0.38 8.87
C PHE A 12 -17.69 1.08 9.35
N THR A 13 -16.51 1.68 9.20
CA THR A 13 -16.24 3.04 9.72
C THR A 13 -16.88 4.16 8.89
N GLY A 14 -17.33 3.85 7.67
CA GLY A 14 -17.75 4.87 6.70
C GLY A 14 -16.57 5.68 6.15
N TYR A 15 -16.86 6.85 5.58
CA TYR A 15 -15.86 7.75 5.01
C TYR A 15 -15.03 8.42 6.12
N SER A 16 -13.70 8.46 5.94
CA SER A 16 -12.78 9.18 6.83
C SER A 16 -12.09 10.30 6.08
N THR A 17 -12.09 11.51 6.66
CA THR A 17 -11.32 12.66 6.16
C THR A 17 -9.86 12.64 6.61
N ASN A 18 -9.50 11.79 7.57
CA ASN A 18 -8.15 11.64 8.09
C ASN A 18 -7.79 10.15 8.21
N PRO A 19 -7.40 9.50 7.10
CA PRO A 19 -7.03 8.08 7.12
C PRO A 19 -5.66 7.81 7.77
N ALA A 20 -4.83 8.84 7.99
CA ALA A 20 -3.48 8.64 8.52
C ALA A 20 -3.47 8.02 9.93
N LEU A 21 -4.36 8.47 10.82
CA LEU A 21 -4.47 7.96 12.18
C LEU A 21 -4.83 6.47 12.23
N PRO A 22 -5.92 6.00 11.58
CA PRO A 22 -6.21 4.57 11.59
C PRO A 22 -5.14 3.76 10.87
N LEU A 23 -4.56 4.26 9.75
CA LEU A 23 -3.51 3.54 9.02
C LEU A 23 -2.27 3.26 9.89
N ALA A 24 -1.86 4.22 10.72
CA ALA A 24 -0.70 4.07 11.61
C ALA A 24 -0.90 3.03 12.72
N ASP A 25 -2.14 2.63 13.00
CA ASP A 25 -2.52 1.68 14.06
C ASP A 25 -2.89 0.30 13.51
N LEU A 26 -2.81 0.08 12.19
CA LEU A 26 -3.15 -1.21 11.58
C LEU A 26 -2.03 -2.23 11.71
N ASP A 27 -2.40 -3.45 12.11
CA ASP A 27 -1.51 -4.61 12.01
C ASP A 27 -1.24 -5.05 10.57
N VAL A 28 -2.22 -4.88 9.67
CA VAL A 28 -2.10 -5.14 8.22
C VAL A 28 -3.12 -4.28 7.47
N TYR A 29 -2.69 -3.62 6.39
CA TYR A 29 -3.53 -2.97 5.40
C TYR A 29 -3.69 -3.86 4.16
N VAL A 30 -4.91 -4.03 3.66
CA VAL A 30 -5.22 -5.00 2.60
C VAL A 30 -5.94 -4.31 1.44
N ILE A 31 -5.42 -4.51 0.23
CA ILE A 31 -5.97 -3.98 -1.03
C ILE A 31 -6.19 -5.16 -1.98
N PRO A 32 -7.37 -5.82 -1.94
CA PRO A 32 -7.62 -7.02 -2.72
C PRO A 32 -8.12 -6.75 -4.16
N THR A 33 -8.14 -5.48 -4.59
CA THR A 33 -8.75 -5.10 -5.88
C THR A 33 -7.86 -5.46 -7.06
N ASP A 34 -8.50 -5.90 -8.16
CA ASP A 34 -7.88 -6.16 -9.44
C ASP A 34 -7.79 -4.91 -10.34
N ASN A 35 -8.35 -3.79 -9.90
CA ASN A 35 -8.41 -2.53 -10.64
C ASN A 35 -7.80 -1.38 -9.84
N GLU A 36 -6.51 -1.49 -9.52
CA GLU A 36 -5.73 -0.44 -8.85
C GLU A 36 -4.62 0.05 -9.80
N THR A 37 -4.81 1.25 -10.35
CA THR A 37 -3.94 1.79 -11.41
C THR A 37 -2.66 2.41 -10.85
N PHE A 38 -2.71 3.02 -9.66
CA PHE A 38 -1.60 3.82 -9.13
C PHE A 38 -1.09 3.33 -7.77
N GLY A 39 -1.93 2.68 -6.96
CA GLY A 39 -1.54 2.22 -5.63
C GLY A 39 -1.38 3.38 -4.63
N MET A 40 -2.11 4.48 -4.81
CA MET A 40 -2.03 5.65 -3.92
C MET A 40 -2.31 5.31 -2.47
N SER A 41 -3.37 4.54 -2.22
CA SER A 41 -3.72 4.08 -0.87
C SER A 41 -2.66 3.15 -0.27
N ALA A 42 -2.00 2.33 -1.09
CA ALA A 42 -0.86 1.51 -0.66
C ALA A 42 0.32 2.39 -0.23
N LEU A 43 0.64 3.43 -1.02
CA LEU A 43 1.71 4.37 -0.68
C LEU A 43 1.41 5.18 0.58
N GLU A 44 0.17 5.61 0.79
CA GLU A 44 -0.26 6.28 2.03
C GLU A 44 -0.09 5.36 3.24
N ALA A 45 -0.52 4.10 3.12
CA ALA A 45 -0.33 3.08 4.16
C ALA A 45 1.15 2.82 4.44
N MET A 46 1.97 2.64 3.40
CA MET A 46 3.43 2.48 3.51
C MET A 46 4.09 3.69 4.18
N ALA A 47 3.66 4.92 3.86
CA ALA A 47 4.17 6.13 4.48
C ALA A 47 3.88 6.21 5.99
N MET A 48 2.77 5.59 6.43
CA MET A 48 2.41 5.41 7.84
C MET A 48 3.06 4.17 8.48
N GLU A 49 3.98 3.49 7.77
CA GLU A 49 4.64 2.25 8.22
C GLU A 49 3.68 1.06 8.40
N ALA A 50 2.48 1.12 7.80
CA ALA A 50 1.52 0.03 7.84
C ALA A 50 2.00 -1.14 6.95
N PRO A 51 1.95 -2.40 7.42
CA PRO A 51 2.26 -3.56 6.58
C PRO A 51 1.20 -3.72 5.48
N VAL A 52 1.59 -3.85 4.21
CA VAL A 52 0.63 -3.85 3.09
C VAL A 52 0.59 -5.20 2.36
N VAL A 53 -0.62 -5.72 2.16
CA VAL A 53 -0.93 -6.83 1.26
C VAL A 53 -1.78 -6.31 0.10
N GLY A 54 -1.28 -6.47 -1.13
CA GLY A 54 -1.98 -6.08 -2.35
C GLY A 54 -2.28 -7.27 -3.26
N ALA A 55 -3.21 -7.10 -4.20
CA ALA A 55 -3.35 -8.02 -5.32
C ALA A 55 -2.17 -7.91 -6.30
N ASP A 56 -1.73 -9.03 -6.87
CA ASP A 56 -0.71 -9.10 -7.93
C ASP A 56 -1.29 -8.68 -9.29
N ASN A 57 -1.74 -7.43 -9.39
CA ASN A 57 -2.27 -6.84 -10.62
C ASN A 57 -2.18 -5.30 -10.59
N GLY A 58 -2.30 -4.67 -11.76
CA GLY A 58 -2.29 -3.21 -11.90
C GLY A 58 -0.95 -2.59 -11.48
N GLY A 59 -1.00 -1.47 -10.76
CA GLY A 59 0.18 -0.75 -10.27
C GLY A 59 0.75 -1.27 -8.94
N LEU A 60 0.05 -2.18 -8.25
CA LEU A 60 0.46 -2.68 -6.93
C LEU A 60 1.79 -3.44 -6.94
N PRO A 61 2.14 -4.27 -7.94
CA PRO A 61 3.43 -4.95 -7.97
C PRO A 61 4.62 -3.98 -7.98
N GLU A 62 4.50 -2.87 -8.73
CA GLU A 62 5.53 -1.83 -8.80
C GLU A 62 5.67 -1.09 -7.47
N VAL A 63 4.55 -0.81 -6.79
CA VAL A 63 4.52 -0.13 -5.50
C VAL A 63 5.06 -1.02 -4.39
N LEU A 64 4.62 -2.28 -4.32
CA LEU A 64 4.87 -3.17 -3.19
C LEU A 64 6.16 -3.99 -3.30
N ASP A 65 6.68 -4.24 -4.50
CA ASP A 65 7.90 -5.02 -4.74
C ASP A 65 7.92 -6.30 -3.86
N HIS A 66 7.20 -7.33 -4.33
CA HIS A 66 6.84 -8.51 -3.54
C HIS A 66 8.00 -9.06 -2.71
N GLY A 67 7.81 -9.12 -1.39
CA GLY A 67 8.83 -9.64 -0.48
C GLY A 67 9.94 -8.64 -0.11
N ALA A 68 9.93 -7.43 -0.65
CA ALA A 68 10.84 -6.35 -0.27
C ALA A 68 10.17 -5.32 0.64
N CYS A 69 9.04 -4.74 0.22
CA CYS A 69 8.34 -3.69 0.98
C CYS A 69 6.83 -3.90 1.10
N GLY A 70 6.34 -5.07 0.71
CA GLY A 70 4.94 -5.48 0.80
C GLY A 70 4.78 -6.93 0.35
N LEU A 71 3.59 -7.48 0.52
CA LEU A 71 3.22 -8.80 -0.02
C LEU A 71 2.18 -8.64 -1.12
N LEU A 72 2.29 -9.50 -2.12
CA LEU A 72 1.31 -9.63 -3.19
C LEU A 72 0.61 -10.98 -3.05
N ALA A 73 -0.69 -10.99 -3.30
CA ALA A 73 -1.54 -12.17 -3.32
C ALA A 73 -2.23 -12.31 -4.68
N ASN A 74 -2.58 -13.53 -5.05
CA ASN A 74 -3.32 -13.75 -6.29
C ASN A 74 -4.73 -13.14 -6.19
N PRO A 75 -5.13 -12.22 -7.11
CA PRO A 75 -6.42 -11.52 -7.04
C PRO A 75 -7.65 -12.44 -7.11
N ARG A 76 -7.49 -13.65 -7.67
CA ARG A 76 -8.58 -14.62 -7.82
C ARG A 76 -8.55 -15.72 -6.77
N ASP A 77 -7.70 -15.59 -5.76
CA ASP A 77 -7.54 -16.57 -4.70
C ASP A 77 -7.60 -15.91 -3.31
N PRO A 78 -8.78 -15.91 -2.66
CA PRO A 78 -8.94 -15.42 -1.30
C PRO A 78 -8.03 -16.13 -0.29
N ALA A 79 -7.65 -17.39 -0.54
CA ALA A 79 -6.75 -18.12 0.35
C ALA A 79 -5.32 -17.58 0.26
N SER A 80 -4.86 -17.20 -0.92
CA SER A 80 -3.58 -16.51 -1.11
C SER A 80 -3.52 -15.19 -0.32
N LEU A 81 -4.61 -14.40 -0.36
CA LEU A 81 -4.72 -13.16 0.41
C LEU A 81 -4.66 -13.43 1.92
N ALA A 82 -5.43 -14.41 2.40
CA ALA A 82 -5.43 -14.80 3.81
C ALA A 82 -4.05 -15.28 4.28
N GLN A 83 -3.33 -16.06 3.46
CA GLN A 83 -1.98 -16.53 3.78
C GLN A 83 -0.99 -15.37 3.92
N ALA A 84 -1.07 -14.35 3.05
CA ALA A 84 -0.23 -13.17 3.14
C ALA A 84 -0.50 -12.36 4.42
N VAL A 85 -1.77 -12.21 4.81
CA VAL A 85 -2.15 -11.57 6.08
C VAL A 85 -1.63 -12.38 7.27
N ILE A 86 -1.87 -13.69 7.29
CA ILE A 86 -1.41 -14.59 8.36
C ILE A 86 0.11 -14.54 8.50
N ARG A 87 0.85 -14.44 7.38
CA ARG A 87 2.30 -14.31 7.40
C ARG A 87 2.76 -13.08 8.17
N TYR A 88 2.14 -11.92 7.95
CA TYR A 88 2.45 -10.72 8.75
C TYR A 88 2.06 -10.86 10.22
N LEU A 89 0.94 -11.51 10.52
CA LEU A 89 0.49 -11.71 11.90
C LEU A 89 1.33 -12.75 12.66
N SER A 90 2.01 -13.66 11.95
CA SER A 90 2.81 -14.75 12.55
C SER A 90 4.31 -14.44 12.63
N ASP A 91 4.80 -13.47 11.86
CA ASP A 91 6.21 -13.12 11.77
C ASP A 91 6.39 -11.60 11.99
N GLU A 92 6.61 -11.23 13.24
CA GLU A 92 6.74 -9.82 13.66
C GLU A 92 7.98 -9.14 13.05
N ASP A 93 9.09 -9.86 12.91
CA ASP A 93 10.34 -9.32 12.38
C ASP A 93 10.21 -9.05 10.87
N LEU A 94 9.60 -9.96 10.13
CA LEU A 94 9.24 -9.76 8.73
C LEU A 94 8.34 -8.54 8.57
N ARG A 95 7.28 -8.46 9.39
CA ARG A 95 6.32 -7.34 9.38
C ARG A 95 7.03 -6.00 9.59
N LYS A 96 7.81 -5.86 10.67
CA LYS A 96 8.55 -4.63 10.97
C LYS A 96 9.57 -4.27 9.88
N THR A 97 10.29 -5.26 9.36
CA THR A 97 11.32 -5.03 8.34
C THR A 97 10.71 -4.54 7.04
N MET A 98 9.66 -5.20 6.55
CA MET A 98 8.99 -4.81 5.31
C MET A 98 8.29 -3.47 5.44
N SER A 99 7.61 -3.20 6.56
CA SER A 99 6.96 -1.92 6.81
C SER A 99 7.93 -0.74 6.76
N ARG A 100 9.10 -0.88 7.39
CA ARG A 100 10.15 0.15 7.34
C ARG A 100 10.64 0.40 5.92
N LYS A 101 10.93 -0.67 5.18
CA LYS A 101 11.31 -0.56 3.75
C LYS A 101 10.22 0.07 2.91
N GLY A 102 8.95 -0.24 3.20
CA GLY A 102 7.79 0.40 2.59
C GLY A 102 7.78 1.90 2.83
N ARG A 103 7.95 2.33 4.08
CA ARG A 103 8.03 3.74 4.44
C ARG A 103 9.18 4.46 3.73
N GLU A 104 10.37 3.87 3.71
CA GLU A 104 11.53 4.43 3.00
C GLU A 104 11.26 4.58 1.50
N LYS A 105 10.65 3.56 0.88
CA LYS A 105 10.27 3.60 -0.54
C LYS A 105 9.21 4.68 -0.81
N ALA A 106 8.18 4.76 0.03
CA ALA A 106 7.12 5.76 -0.09
C ALA A 106 7.70 7.19 0.01
N GLN A 107 8.57 7.44 1.00
CA GLN A 107 9.27 8.72 1.15
C GLN A 107 10.13 9.08 -0.05
N ARG A 108 10.81 8.10 -0.66
CA ARG A 108 11.63 8.31 -1.87
C ARG A 108 10.79 8.64 -3.10
N LEU A 109 9.66 7.96 -3.28
CA LEU A 109 8.77 8.16 -4.43
C LEU A 109 7.96 9.47 -4.33
N TYR A 110 7.57 9.85 -3.11
CA TYR A 110 6.75 11.03 -2.83
C TYR A 110 7.52 12.19 -2.19
N ASP A 111 8.84 12.25 -2.41
CA ASP A 111 9.62 13.46 -2.13
C ASP A 111 9.12 14.58 -3.05
N ARG A 112 8.14 15.34 -2.54
CA ARG A 112 7.40 16.39 -3.26
C ARG A 112 8.33 17.43 -3.88
N VAL A 113 9.47 17.69 -3.24
CA VAL A 113 10.49 18.61 -3.76
C VAL A 113 11.11 18.01 -5.02
N LYS A 114 11.60 16.77 -4.95
CA LYS A 114 12.21 16.09 -6.11
C LYS A 114 11.23 15.87 -7.27
N SER A 115 9.96 15.58 -6.98
CA SER A 115 8.94 15.42 -8.02
C SER A 115 8.63 16.73 -8.72
N MET A 116 8.59 17.85 -7.98
CA MET A 116 8.38 19.17 -8.55
C MET A 116 9.59 19.63 -9.37
N ASP A 117 10.82 19.44 -8.86
CA ASP A 117 12.05 19.79 -9.56
C ASP A 117 12.17 19.04 -10.90
N ARG A 118 11.80 17.75 -10.94
CA ARG A 118 11.80 16.97 -12.19
C ARG A 118 10.78 17.49 -13.20
N LEU A 119 9.58 17.82 -12.71
CA LEU A 119 8.52 18.32 -13.58
C LEU A 119 8.87 19.70 -14.14
N GLU A 120 9.41 20.58 -13.30
CA GLU A 120 9.92 21.89 -13.71
C GLU A 120 11.02 21.75 -14.76
N LYS A 121 11.97 20.83 -14.55
CA LYS A 121 13.02 20.56 -15.53
C LYS A 121 12.45 20.12 -16.89
N ILE A 122 11.48 19.20 -16.91
CA ILE A 122 10.84 18.75 -18.16
C ILE A 122 10.17 19.93 -18.89
N TYR A 123 9.48 20.80 -18.15
CA TYR A 123 8.89 22.01 -18.74
C TYR A 123 9.94 22.97 -19.28
N GLN A 124 11.02 23.22 -18.54
CA GLN A 124 12.14 24.06 -18.97
C GLN A 124 12.80 23.51 -20.23
N ASP A 125 13.09 22.21 -20.27
CA ASP A 125 13.70 21.54 -21.41
C ASP A 125 12.80 21.69 -22.65
N THR A 126 11.50 21.42 -22.53
CA THR A 126 10.53 21.53 -23.66
C THR A 126 10.36 22.96 -24.16
N LEU A 127 10.33 23.94 -23.25
CA LEU A 127 10.21 25.36 -23.60
C LEU A 127 11.50 25.92 -24.22
N SER A 128 12.65 25.33 -23.91
CA SER A 128 13.94 25.71 -24.50
C SER A 128 14.20 25.10 -25.88
N GLU A 129 13.41 24.11 -26.29
CA GLU A 129 13.43 23.50 -27.63
C GLU A 129 12.49 24.20 -28.65
N SER A 130 11.78 25.27 -28.24
CA SER A 130 10.95 26.13 -29.09
C SER A 130 11.63 27.47 -29.39
#